data_AF-A0A534KDA8-F1
#
_entry.id   AF-A0A534KDA8-F1
#
_cell.length_a   1.000
_cell.length_b   1.000
_cell.length_c   1.000
_cell.angle_alpha   90.00
_cell.angle_beta   90.00
_cell.angle_gamma   90.00
#
_symmetry.space_group_name_H-M   'P 1'
#
loop_
_entity.id
_entity.type
_entity.pdbx_description
1 polymer ?
#
loop_
_entity_poly.entity_id
_entity_poly.type
_entity_poly.pdbx_seq_one_letter_code
_entity_poly.pdbx_strand_id
1 'polypeptide(L)'
;MGDPKFSRAKFERPSHPWEAERIKTENELLKKYGLKNKKELWRSQYVLRRFRQRARELQARVRTGDKQAEKEREQLLRRLGRLGLLPLDGTTLDDVLALDVEAILSRRLQTL
;
A
#
# COMPACT_ATOMS: atom_id res chain seq x y z
N MET A 1 -0.68 -35.90 -3.34
CA MET A 1 -0.22 -35.31 -2.07
C MET A 1 1.20 -34.77 -2.31
N GLY A 2 1.50 -33.62 -2.92
CA GLY A 2 0.75 -32.42 -3.28
C GLY A 2 1.53 -31.21 -2.73
N ASP A 3 2.19 -30.42 -3.58
CA ASP A 3 3.00 -29.25 -3.16
C ASP A 3 2.18 -28.24 -2.32
N PRO A 4 2.71 -27.76 -1.17
CA PRO A 4 2.02 -26.77 -0.36
C PRO A 4 1.81 -25.44 -1.09
N LYS A 5 0.55 -25.07 -1.36
CA LYS A 5 0.20 -23.77 -1.97
C LYS A 5 -0.20 -22.75 -0.90
N PHE A 6 0.69 -21.80 -0.60
CA PHE A 6 0.42 -20.70 0.33
C PHE A 6 -0.33 -19.54 -0.35
N SER A 7 -1.62 -19.72 -0.65
CA SER A 7 -2.45 -18.65 -1.20
C SER A 7 -2.76 -17.59 -0.14
N ARG A 8 -2.59 -16.31 -0.47
CA ARG A 8 -2.90 -15.17 0.41
C ARG A 8 -3.90 -14.23 -0.24
N ALA A 9 -4.71 -13.58 0.57
CA ALA A 9 -5.64 -12.54 0.12
C ALA A 9 -4.88 -11.38 -0.54
N LYS A 10 -5.47 -10.82 -1.60
CA LYS A 10 -4.90 -9.71 -2.39
C LYS A 10 -5.68 -8.39 -2.22
N PHE A 11 -6.85 -8.45 -1.60
CA PHE A 11 -7.74 -7.32 -1.34
C PHE A 11 -8.67 -7.70 -0.20
N GLU A 12 -9.29 -6.69 0.40
CA GLU A 12 -10.38 -6.86 1.36
C GLU A 12 -11.59 -6.06 0.91
N ARG A 13 -12.78 -6.53 1.30
CA ARG A 13 -14.03 -5.84 0.98
C ARG A 13 -14.32 -4.80 2.06
N PRO A 14 -14.99 -3.69 1.73
CA PRO A 14 -15.46 -2.75 2.74
C PRO A 14 -16.42 -3.44 3.72
N SER A 15 -16.36 -3.04 5.00
CA SER A 15 -17.22 -3.63 6.05
C SER A 15 -18.71 -3.35 5.81
N HIS A 16 -19.04 -2.14 5.33
CA HIS A 16 -20.42 -1.71 5.09
C HIS A 16 -20.64 -1.52 3.59
N PRO A 17 -21.34 -2.42 2.89
CA PRO A 17 -21.44 -2.34 1.42
C PRO A 17 -22.06 -1.04 0.89
N TRP A 18 -23.01 -0.44 1.61
CA TRP A 18 -23.90 0.64 1.13
C TRP A 18 -23.57 2.00 1.74
N GLU A 19 -22.31 2.42 1.62
CA GLU A 19 -21.86 3.70 2.16
C GLU A 19 -21.70 4.72 1.03
N ALA A 20 -22.58 5.72 1.00
CA ALA A 20 -22.71 6.64 -0.14
C ALA A 20 -21.42 7.42 -0.42
N GLU A 21 -20.78 7.97 0.62
CA GLU A 21 -19.54 8.75 0.50
C GLU A 21 -18.39 7.90 -0.04
N ARG A 22 -18.22 6.69 0.49
CA ARG A 22 -17.20 5.75 -0.01
C ARG A 22 -17.49 5.37 -1.45
N ILE A 23 -18.74 5.03 -1.79
CA ILE A 23 -19.10 4.65 -3.16
C ILE A 23 -18.80 5.80 -4.14
N LYS A 24 -19.09 7.04 -3.74
CA LYS A 24 -18.83 8.25 -4.55
C LYS A 24 -17.32 8.43 -4.79
N THR A 25 -16.51 8.43 -3.74
CA THR A 25 -15.05 8.57 -3.83
C THR A 25 -14.39 7.44 -4.62
N GLU A 26 -14.81 6.19 -4.41
CA GLU A 26 -14.35 5.04 -5.21
C GLU A 26 -14.68 5.22 -6.69
N ASN A 27 -15.88 5.71 -7.02
CA ASN A 27 -16.33 5.93 -8.40
C ASN A 27 -15.55 7.07 -9.07
N GLU A 28 -15.20 8.12 -8.35
CA GLU A 28 -14.34 9.21 -8.83
C GLU A 28 -12.94 8.68 -9.18
N LEU A 29 -12.33 7.88 -8.30
CA LEU A 29 -11.02 7.26 -8.55
C LEU A 29 -11.04 6.26 -9.71
N LEU A 30 -12.11 5.46 -9.83
CA LEU A 30 -12.29 4.54 -10.96
C LEU A 30 -12.28 5.28 -12.29
N LYS A 31 -13.00 6.42 -12.38
CA LYS A 31 -13.06 7.26 -13.58
C LYS A 31 -11.71 7.92 -13.87
N LYS A 32 -11.08 8.51 -12.86
CA LYS A 32 -9.79 9.24 -12.99
C LYS A 32 -8.67 8.33 -13.51
N TYR A 33 -8.59 7.09 -13.04
CA TYR A 33 -7.51 6.15 -13.39
C TYR A 33 -7.94 5.03 -14.35
N GLY A 34 -9.14 5.11 -14.95
CA GLY A 34 -9.60 4.15 -15.96
C GLY A 34 -9.67 2.69 -15.49
N LEU A 35 -10.11 2.48 -14.25
CA LEU A 35 -10.13 1.17 -13.61
C LEU A 35 -11.35 0.34 -14.06
N LYS A 36 -11.16 -0.95 -14.37
CA LYS A 36 -12.26 -1.83 -14.83
C LYS A 36 -13.30 -2.12 -13.75
N ASN A 37 -12.85 -2.31 -12.50
CA ASN A 37 -13.73 -2.67 -11.38
C ASN A 37 -13.21 -2.17 -10.03
N LYS A 38 -14.10 -2.11 -9.02
CA LYS A 38 -13.74 -1.73 -7.64
C LYS A 38 -12.70 -2.65 -7.00
N LYS A 39 -12.60 -3.89 -7.46
CA LYS A 39 -11.63 -4.87 -6.97
C LYS A 39 -10.20 -4.43 -7.25
N GLU A 40 -9.92 -3.74 -8.36
CA GLU A 40 -8.62 -3.15 -8.64
C GLU A 40 -8.27 -2.06 -7.63
N LEU A 41 -9.23 -1.19 -7.32
CA LEU A 41 -9.05 -0.16 -6.30
C LEU A 41 -8.78 -0.78 -4.92
N TRP A 42 -9.56 -1.78 -4.52
CA TRP A 42 -9.37 -2.47 -3.23
C TRP A 42 -8.04 -3.21 -3.16
N ARG A 43 -7.49 -3.70 -4.28
CA ARG A 43 -6.13 -4.25 -4.33
C ARG A 43 -5.09 -3.18 -4.05
N SER A 44 -5.20 -2.01 -4.67
CA SER A 44 -4.28 -0.90 -4.42
C SER A 44 -4.34 -0.42 -2.96
N GLN A 45 -5.55 -0.28 -2.41
CA GLN A 45 -5.76 0.05 -1.00
C GLN A 45 -5.16 -1.02 -0.06
N TYR A 46 -5.34 -2.31 -0.39
CA TYR A 46 -4.78 -3.40 0.39
C TYR A 46 -3.25 -3.39 0.42
N VAL A 47 -2.62 -3.10 -0.72
CA VAL A 47 -1.16 -2.93 -0.82
C VAL A 47 -0.68 -1.76 0.03
N LEU A 48 -1.34 -0.59 -0.07
CA LEU A 48 -1.04 0.58 0.75
C LEU A 48 -1.14 0.26 2.24
N ARG A 49 -2.22 -0.41 2.64
CA ARG A 49 -2.46 -0.78 4.03
C ARG A 49 -1.36 -1.69 4.58
N ARG A 50 -0.87 -2.63 3.79
CA ARG A 50 0.27 -3.49 4.17
C ARG A 50 1.56 -2.69 4.36
N PHE A 51 1.85 -1.73 3.48
CA PHE A 51 3.01 -0.86 3.65
C PHE A 51 2.90 -0.01 4.92
N ARG A 52 1.75 0.62 5.16
CA ARG A 52 1.50 1.42 6.37
C ARG A 52 1.55 0.57 7.64
N GLN A 53 1.00 -0.64 7.63
CA GLN A 53 1.09 -1.56 8.77
C GLN A 53 2.56 -1.89 9.07
N ARG A 54 3.32 -2.26 8.04
CA ARG A 54 4.75 -2.58 8.20
C ARG A 54 5.54 -1.38 8.71
N ALA A 55 5.26 -0.18 8.22
CA ALA A 55 5.90 1.05 8.69
C ALA A 55 5.63 1.29 10.18
N ARG A 56 4.36 1.15 10.64
CA ARG A 56 4.01 1.28 12.07
C ARG A 56 4.72 0.27 12.96
N GLU A 57 4.76 -1.00 12.54
CA GLU A 57 5.45 -2.06 13.27
C GLU A 57 6.96 -1.77 13.39
N LEU A 58 7.59 -1.33 12.30
CA LEU A 58 9.00 -0.97 12.29
C LEU A 58 9.28 0.28 13.12
N GLN A 59 8.42 1.29 13.05
CA GLN A 59 8.57 2.51 13.84
C GLN A 59 8.56 2.21 15.35
N ALA A 60 7.69 1.29 15.79
CA ALA A 60 7.67 0.84 17.17
C ALA A 60 8.95 0.07 17.55
N ARG A 61 9.40 -0.87 16.71
CA ARG A 61 10.58 -1.70 17.01
C ARG A 61 11.91 -0.94 16.95
N VAL A 62 12.03 0.04 16.06
CA VAL A 62 13.20 0.91 15.97
C VAL A 62 13.35 1.73 17.27
N ARG A 63 12.25 2.17 17.88
CA ARG A 63 12.28 2.84 19.20
C ARG A 63 12.79 1.93 20.32
N THR A 64 12.59 0.62 20.21
CA THR A 64 13.10 -0.38 21.16
C THR A 64 14.59 -0.72 20.94
N GLY A 65 15.23 -0.19 19.89
CA GLY A 65 16.66 -0.42 19.62
C GLY A 65 16.96 -1.76 18.94
N ASP A 66 15.98 -2.38 18.28
CA ASP A 66 16.18 -3.64 17.56
C ASP A 66 16.96 -3.41 16.24
N LYS A 67 18.19 -3.94 16.18
CA LYS A 67 19.07 -3.88 14.99
C LYS A 67 18.45 -4.50 13.75
N GLN A 68 17.58 -5.50 13.90
CA GLN A 68 16.88 -6.11 12.77
C GLN A 68 15.85 -5.14 12.18
N ALA A 69 15.16 -4.38 13.02
CA ALA A 69 14.16 -3.41 12.59
C ALA A 69 14.79 -2.27 11.77
N GLU A 70 16.01 -1.85 12.08
CA GLU A 70 16.73 -0.84 11.30
C GLU A 70 17.04 -1.32 9.88
N LYS A 71 17.47 -2.58 9.73
CA LYS A 71 17.70 -3.19 8.41
C LYS A 71 16.41 -3.30 7.61
N GLU A 72 15.34 -3.76 8.25
CA GLU A 72 14.02 -3.90 7.62
C GLU A 72 13.41 -2.55 7.23
N ARG A 73 13.65 -1.51 8.02
CA ARG A 73 13.31 -0.12 7.69
C ARG A 73 13.97 0.31 6.39
N GLU A 74 15.29 0.15 6.29
CA GLU A 74 16.04 0.54 5.09
C GLU A 74 15.58 -0.25 3.85
N GLN A 75 15.32 -1.55 4.00
CA GLN A 75 14.79 -2.39 2.93
C GLN A 75 13.39 -1.94 2.46
N LEU A 76 12.50 -1.56 3.39
CA LEU A 76 11.18 -1.05 3.07
C LEU A 76 11.27 0.25 2.26
N LEU A 77 12.08 1.21 2.73
CA LEU A 77 12.26 2.50 2.07
C LEU A 77 12.87 2.33 0.67
N ARG A 78 13.94 1.53 0.54
CA ARG A 78 14.53 1.20 -0.77
C ARG A 78 13.53 0.59 -1.74
N ARG A 79 12.66 -0.30 -1.25
CA ARG A 79 11.61 -0.91 -2.09
C ARG A 79 10.60 0.14 -2.57
N LEU A 80 10.14 1.03 -1.69
CA LEU A 80 9.18 2.08 -2.05
C LEU A 80 9.80 3.11 -3.01
N GLY A 81 11.09 3.44 -2.83
CA GLY A 81 11.85 4.27 -3.76
C GLY A 81 11.97 3.64 -5.16
N ARG A 82 12.30 2.34 -5.25
CA ARG A 82 12.34 1.61 -6.54
C ARG A 82 10.99 1.56 -7.26
N LEU A 83 9.89 1.51 -6.51
CA LEU A 83 8.55 1.58 -7.09
C LEU A 83 8.18 3.00 -7.56
N GLY A 84 8.96 4.01 -7.18
CA GLY A 84 8.69 5.41 -7.45
C GLY A 84 7.52 5.97 -6.65
N LEU A 85 7.25 5.40 -5.47
CA LEU A 85 6.19 5.89 -4.57
C LEU A 85 6.68 7.00 -3.64
N LEU A 86 7.98 7.01 -3.35
CA LEU A 86 8.65 8.01 -2.52
C LEU A 86 10.00 8.36 -3.17
N PRO A 87 10.58 9.54 -2.90
CA PRO A 87 11.94 9.85 -3.35
C PRO A 87 12.97 8.87 -2.77
N LEU A 88 14.07 8.65 -3.48
CA LEU A 88 15.10 7.67 -3.09
C LEU A 88 15.88 8.11 -1.85
N ASP A 89 16.03 9.41 -1.66
CA ASP A 89 16.84 10.01 -0.58
C ASP A 89 15.95 10.82 0.38
N GLY A 90 16.34 10.83 1.66
CA GLY A 90 15.69 11.63 2.70
C GLY A 90 14.33 11.13 3.21
N THR A 91 13.93 9.90 2.83
CA THR A 91 12.61 9.37 3.21
C THR A 91 12.59 8.73 4.60
N THR A 92 11.51 9.01 5.31
CA THR A 92 11.25 8.54 6.66
C THR A 92 10.09 7.55 6.69
N LEU A 93 9.92 6.83 7.81
CA LEU A 93 8.77 5.94 7.99
C LEU A 93 7.46 6.72 8.04
N ASP A 94 7.48 7.98 8.48
CA ASP A 94 6.30 8.83 8.56
C ASP A 94 5.78 9.21 7.16
N ASP A 95 6.66 9.37 6.17
CA ASP A 95 6.28 9.60 4.77
C ASP A 95 5.49 8.41 4.19
N VAL A 96 5.85 7.18 4.59
CA VAL A 96 5.11 5.97 4.20
C VAL A 96 3.69 5.99 4.78
N LEU A 97 3.50 6.56 5.96
CA LEU A 97 2.19 6.69 6.59
C LEU A 97 1.33 7.74 5.88
N ALA A 98 1.95 8.80 5.35
CA ALA A 98 1.28 9.87 4.60
C ALA A 98 0.87 9.48 3.15
N LEU A 99 1.44 8.42 2.58
CA LEU A 99 1.16 7.99 1.20
C LEU A 99 -0.33 7.77 0.92
N ASP A 100 -0.86 8.33 -0.17
CA ASP A 100 -2.25 8.12 -0.59
C ASP A 100 -2.39 7.00 -1.64
N VAL A 101 -3.62 6.53 -1.86
CA VAL A 101 -3.95 5.50 -2.86
C VAL A 101 -3.63 5.98 -4.27
N GLU A 102 -3.76 7.28 -4.55
CA GLU A 102 -3.40 7.90 -5.82
C GLU A 102 -1.92 7.72 -6.18
N ALA A 103 -1.03 7.73 -5.18
CA ALA A 103 0.40 7.49 -5.40
C ALA A 103 0.66 6.08 -5.97
N ILE A 104 -0.16 5.08 -5.62
CA ILE A 104 -0.05 3.73 -6.19
C ILE A 104 -0.69 3.67 -7.57
N LEU A 105 -1.85 4.32 -7.76
CA LEU A 105 -2.58 4.27 -9.03
C LEU A 105 -1.84 5.00 -10.16
N SER A 106 -1.13 6.09 -9.84
CA SER A 106 -0.30 6.84 -10.80
C SER A 106 0.92 6.06 -11.30
N ARG A 107 1.34 4.98 -10.62
CA ARG A 107 2.46 4.13 -11.02
C ARG A 107 2.03 2.88 -11.79
N ARG A 108 0.75 2.74 -12.13
CA ARG A 108 0.28 1.64 -13.00
C ARG A 108 0.82 1.85 -14.41
N LEU A 109 1.16 0.76 -15.10
CA LEU A 109 1.60 0.83 -16.49
C LEU A 109 0.56 1.48 -17.43
N GLN A 110 -0.73 1.38 -17.09
CA GLN A 110 -1.83 2.00 -17.83
C GLN A 110 -1.82 3.54 -17.76
N THR A 111 -1.22 4.11 -16.72
CA THR A 111 -1.24 5.56 -16.44
C THR A 111 0.08 6.24 -16.75
N LEU A 112 1.12 5.46 -17.07
CA LEU A 112 2.39 5.92 -17.64
C LEU A 112 2.32 5.92 -19.17
#